data_AF-A0A952DB52-F1
#
_entry.id   AF-A0A952DB52-F1
#
_cell.length_a   1.000
_cell.length_b   1.000
_cell.length_c   1.000
_cell.angle_alpha   90.00
_cell.angle_beta   90.00
_cell.angle_gamma   90.00
#
_symmetry.space_group_name_H-M   'P 1'
#
loop_
_entity.id
_entity.type
_entity.pdbx_description
1 polymer ?
#
loop_
_entity_poly.entity_id
_entity_poly.type
_entity_poly.pdbx_seq_one_letter_code
_entity_poly.pdbx_strand_id
1 'polypeptide(L)'
;VKIRTGKAAPNMLDSVMVDYYGAMTPLNQIANVNTPDARTLIVQPWEKNKLQDIERAIINSNLGLAPQNDGLIIRITVPPLTEERRKDMVKIAKSQGEDSKVSIRNARRDAIEQIKKLQKDGLSEDVAKDAENSIQNLTNDFINKVDEHVAKKEKEIMTV
;
A
#
# COMPACT_ATOMS: atom_id res chain seq x y z
N VAL A 1 4.28 1.11 -5.60
CA VAL A 1 4.10 -0.31 -6.00
C VAL A 1 3.23 -1.02 -4.96
N LYS A 2 2.15 -1.73 -5.34
CA LYS A 2 1.25 -2.41 -4.39
C LYS A 2 1.70 -3.88 -4.22
N ILE A 3 2.26 -4.22 -3.06
CA ILE A 3 2.76 -5.57 -2.75
C ILE A 3 1.63 -6.40 -2.13
N ARG A 4 1.09 -7.34 -2.91
CA ARG A 4 -0.02 -8.24 -2.52
C ARG A 4 0.49 -9.45 -1.74
N THR A 5 -0.18 -9.80 -0.64
CA THR A 5 0.29 -10.87 0.28
C THR A 5 -0.38 -12.22 0.04
N GLY A 6 -1.14 -12.36 -1.05
CA GLY A 6 -1.89 -13.60 -1.34
C GLY A 6 -3.07 -13.83 -0.40
N LYS A 7 -3.32 -12.91 0.54
CA LYS A 7 -4.54 -12.84 1.34
C LYS A 7 -5.55 -11.95 0.64
N ALA A 8 -6.80 -12.41 0.61
CA ALA A 8 -7.93 -11.61 0.23
C ALA A 8 -8.03 -10.39 1.15
N ALA A 9 -8.06 -9.19 0.57
CA ALA A 9 -8.24 -7.94 1.31
C ALA A 9 -9.12 -7.00 0.48
N PRO A 10 -10.10 -6.30 1.07
CA PRO A 10 -11.01 -5.43 0.31
C PRO A 10 -10.27 -4.37 -0.51
N ASN A 11 -9.15 -3.88 0.02
CA ASN A 11 -8.29 -2.92 -0.66
C ASN A 11 -7.75 -3.42 -2.02
N MET A 12 -7.83 -4.72 -2.33
CA MET A 12 -7.42 -5.26 -3.63
C MET A 12 -8.24 -4.67 -4.78
N LEU A 13 -9.46 -4.21 -4.51
CA LEU A 13 -10.37 -3.66 -5.52
C LEU A 13 -10.44 -2.12 -5.54
N ASP A 14 -9.61 -1.41 -4.78
CA ASP A 14 -9.63 0.07 -4.71
C ASP A 14 -9.42 0.76 -6.06
N SER A 15 -8.70 0.12 -6.98
CA SER A 15 -8.43 0.65 -8.32
C SER A 15 -9.51 0.32 -9.34
N VAL A 16 -10.56 -0.41 -8.96
CA VAL A 16 -11.65 -0.79 -9.86
C VAL A 16 -12.63 0.36 -9.96
N MET A 17 -12.78 0.86 -11.18
CA MET A 17 -13.76 1.87 -11.56
C MET A 17 -14.85 1.19 -12.40
N VAL A 18 -16.10 1.47 -12.10
CA VAL A 18 -17.27 0.89 -12.77
C VAL A 18 -18.07 2.02 -13.40
N ASP A 19 -18.56 1.80 -14.61
CA ASP A 19 -19.50 2.74 -15.23
C ASP A 19 -20.85 2.67 -14.51
N TYR A 20 -21.15 3.74 -13.77
CA TYR A 20 -22.41 3.91 -13.07
C TYR A 20 -23.16 5.08 -13.71
N TYR A 21 -24.14 4.74 -14.56
CA TYR A 21 -24.99 5.69 -15.28
C TYR A 21 -24.21 6.70 -16.15
N GLY A 22 -23.14 6.26 -16.83
CA GLY A 22 -22.34 7.09 -17.72
C GLY A 22 -21.18 7.80 -17.03
N ALA A 23 -20.98 7.58 -15.73
CA ALA A 23 -19.87 8.13 -14.96
C ALA A 23 -19.03 7.02 -14.32
N MET A 24 -17.71 7.11 -14.48
CA MET A 24 -16.77 6.18 -13.85
C MET A 24 -16.75 6.41 -12.35
N THR A 25 -17.26 5.44 -11.59
CA THR A 25 -17.42 5.49 -10.14
C THR A 25 -16.58 4.40 -9.47
N PRO A 26 -15.88 4.69 -8.37
CA PRO A 26 -15.15 3.67 -7.62
C PRO A 26 -16.05 2.54 -7.12
N LEU A 27 -15.57 1.29 -7.20
CA LEU A 27 -16.37 0.11 -6.82
C LEU A 27 -16.87 0.16 -5.36
N ASN A 28 -16.08 0.71 -4.44
CA ASN A 28 -16.43 0.83 -3.02
C ASN A 28 -17.64 1.76 -2.76
N GLN A 29 -18.03 2.61 -3.72
CA GLN A 29 -19.19 3.50 -3.61
C GLN A 29 -20.49 2.86 -4.11
N ILE A 30 -20.40 1.76 -4.88
CA ILE A 30 -21.55 1.11 -5.50
C ILE A 30 -21.78 -0.32 -4.98
N ALA A 31 -20.82 -0.85 -4.22
CA ALA A 31 -20.85 -2.19 -3.67
C ALA A 31 -20.17 -2.27 -2.30
N ASN A 32 -20.67 -3.15 -1.44
CA ASN A 32 -19.99 -3.56 -0.22
C ASN A 32 -18.94 -4.64 -0.56
N VAL A 33 -17.68 -4.40 -0.22
CA VAL A 33 -16.58 -5.35 -0.43
C VAL A 33 -16.15 -5.89 0.93
N ASN A 34 -16.22 -7.21 1.11
CA ASN A 34 -15.77 -7.88 2.32
C ASN A 34 -14.98 -9.15 2.03
N THR A 35 -14.35 -9.70 3.06
CA THR A 35 -13.52 -10.91 2.99
C THR A 35 -14.01 -11.90 4.05
N PRO A 36 -14.89 -12.86 3.70
CA PRO A 36 -15.38 -13.85 4.68
C PRO A 36 -14.25 -14.77 5.18
N ASP A 37 -13.23 -15.00 4.36
CA ASP A 37 -12.03 -15.75 4.73
C ASP A 37 -10.77 -15.14 4.07
N ALA A 38 -9.60 -15.70 4.35
CA ALA A 38 -8.32 -15.19 3.84
C ALA A 38 -8.10 -15.40 2.33
N ARG A 39 -9.00 -16.07 1.61
CA ARG A 39 -8.85 -16.44 0.19
C ARG A 39 -10.00 -15.99 -0.69
N THR A 40 -11.07 -15.49 -0.10
CA THR A 40 -12.31 -15.14 -0.78
C THR A 40 -12.62 -13.68 -0.56
N LEU A 41 -12.86 -12.96 -1.65
CA LEU A 41 -13.48 -11.64 -1.65
C LEU A 41 -14.94 -11.79 -2.07
N ILE A 42 -15.83 -11.12 -1.36
CA ILE A 42 -17.23 -10.97 -1.76
C ILE A 42 -17.47 -9.50 -2.05
N VAL A 43 -18.05 -9.25 -3.22
CA VAL A 43 -18.54 -7.95 -3.65
C VAL A 43 -20.05 -8.05 -3.74
N GLN A 44 -20.75 -7.33 -2.88
CA GLN A 44 -22.20 -7.25 -2.84
C GLN A 44 -22.64 -5.89 -3.38
N PRO A 45 -23.16 -5.81 -4.62
CA PRO A 45 -23.64 -4.55 -5.16
C PRO A 45 -24.86 -4.05 -4.41
N TRP A 46 -25.03 -2.73 -4.35
CA TRP A 46 -26.24 -2.13 -3.79
C TRP A 46 -27.43 -2.33 -4.73
N GLU A 47 -27.17 -2.37 -6.04
CA GLU A 47 -28.15 -2.67 -7.07
C GLU A 47 -27.79 -3.92 -7.88
N LYS A 48 -28.69 -4.90 -7.92
CA LYS A 48 -28.45 -6.21 -8.56
C LYS A 48 -28.33 -6.14 -10.08
N ASN A 49 -28.94 -5.14 -10.71
CA ASN A 49 -28.85 -4.89 -12.16
C ASN A 49 -27.43 -4.47 -12.61
N LYS A 50 -26.59 -3.97 -11.70
CA LYS A 50 -25.20 -3.53 -11.98
C LYS A 50 -24.15 -4.62 -11.82
N LEU A 51 -24.58 -5.84 -11.52
CA LEU A 51 -23.69 -6.94 -11.19
C LEU A 51 -22.81 -7.35 -12.38
N GLN A 52 -23.35 -7.35 -13.61
CA GLN A 52 -22.56 -7.61 -14.82
C GLN A 52 -21.55 -6.49 -15.13
N ASP A 53 -21.91 -5.22 -14.87
CA ASP A 53 -21.03 -4.07 -15.09
C ASP A 53 -19.83 -4.14 -14.13
N ILE A 54 -20.07 -4.48 -12.87
CA ILE A 54 -19.03 -4.69 -11.85
C ILE A 54 -18.11 -5.86 -12.21
N GLU A 55 -18.69 -6.99 -12.63
CA GLU A 55 -17.93 -8.17 -13.05
C GLU A 55 -16.95 -7.82 -14.19
N ARG A 56 -17.44 -7.12 -15.21
CA ARG A 56 -16.61 -6.64 -16.33
C ARG A 56 -15.53 -5.66 -15.88
N ALA A 57 -15.85 -4.74 -14.98
CA ALA A 57 -14.89 -3.78 -14.46
C ALA A 57 -13.74 -4.47 -13.69
N ILE A 58 -14.04 -5.51 -12.91
CA ILE A 58 -13.03 -6.30 -12.19
C ILE A 58 -12.12 -7.02 -13.19
N ILE A 59 -12.65 -7.61 -14.25
CA ILE A 59 -11.82 -8.27 -15.29
C ILE A 59 -10.95 -7.23 -16.02
N ASN A 60 -11.53 -6.10 -16.43
CA ASN A 60 -10.85 -5.05 -17.17
C ASN A 60 -9.80 -4.31 -16.35
N SER A 61 -9.90 -4.33 -15.02
CA SER A 61 -8.90 -3.73 -14.11
C SER A 61 -7.54 -4.46 -14.10
N ASN A 62 -7.41 -5.55 -14.87
CA ASN A 62 -6.18 -6.33 -15.06
C ASN A 62 -5.53 -6.77 -13.72
N LEU A 63 -6.37 -7.03 -12.72
CA LEU A 63 -5.91 -7.47 -11.40
C LEU A 63 -5.56 -8.96 -11.36
N GLY A 64 -5.81 -9.70 -12.46
CA GLY A 64 -5.60 -11.15 -12.56
C GLY A 64 -6.60 -11.96 -11.72
N LEU A 65 -7.78 -11.40 -11.45
CA LEU A 65 -8.83 -12.00 -10.63
C LEU A 65 -9.91 -12.61 -11.53
N ALA A 66 -10.44 -13.77 -11.13
CA ALA A 66 -11.55 -14.43 -11.80
C ALA A 66 -12.82 -14.28 -10.93
N PRO A 67 -13.67 -13.25 -11.19
CA PRO A 67 -14.94 -13.12 -10.50
C PRO A 67 -15.91 -14.24 -10.90
N GLN A 68 -16.63 -14.77 -9.92
CA GLN A 68 -17.74 -15.71 -10.06
C GLN A 68 -19.02 -15.02 -9.62
N ASN A 69 -20.02 -15.06 -10.47
CA ASN A 69 -21.29 -14.37 -10.26
C ASN A 69 -22.35 -15.36 -9.76
N ASP A 70 -22.79 -15.20 -8.51
CA ASP A 70 -23.81 -16.05 -7.88
C ASP A 70 -25.24 -15.45 -8.04
N GLY A 71 -25.42 -14.43 -8.90
CA GLY A 71 -26.69 -13.74 -9.16
C GLY A 71 -27.12 -12.72 -8.10
N LEU A 72 -26.51 -12.75 -6.91
CA LEU A 72 -26.71 -11.77 -5.83
C LEU A 72 -25.41 -11.10 -5.40
N ILE A 73 -24.30 -11.83 -5.47
CA ILE A 73 -22.97 -11.40 -5.06
C ILE A 73 -21.95 -11.85 -6.10
N ILE A 74 -20.83 -11.15 -6.15
CA ILE A 74 -19.65 -11.58 -6.92
C ILE A 74 -18.63 -12.12 -5.94
N ARG A 75 -18.24 -13.38 -6.13
CA ARG A 75 -17.22 -14.07 -5.36
C ARG A 75 -15.92 -14.11 -6.15
N ILE A 76 -14.81 -13.73 -5.53
CA ILE A 76 -13.49 -13.79 -6.16
C ILE A 76 -12.59 -14.64 -5.29
N THR A 77 -12.06 -15.72 -5.86
CA THR A 77 -11.08 -16.59 -5.19
C THR A 77 -9.68 -16.12 -5.51
N VAL A 78 -8.90 -15.78 -4.49
CA VAL A 78 -7.50 -15.40 -4.59
C VAL A 78 -6.64 -16.67 -4.52
N PRO A 79 -5.96 -17.06 -5.61
CA PRO A 79 -5.09 -18.23 -5.60
C PRO A 79 -3.90 -18.00 -4.65
N PRO A 80 -3.40 -19.07 -3.99
CA PRO A 80 -2.24 -18.95 -3.12
C PRO A 80 -1.00 -18.58 -3.93
N LEU A 81 -0.22 -17.63 -3.42
CA LEU A 81 1.11 -17.36 -3.95
C LEU A 81 2.03 -18.56 -3.69
N THR A 82 2.74 -19.01 -4.73
CA THR A 82 3.83 -20.01 -4.61
C THR A 82 4.93 -19.46 -3.69
N GLU A 83 5.70 -20.35 -3.07
CA GLU A 83 6.79 -19.95 -2.17
C GLU A 83 7.84 -19.10 -2.89
N GLU A 84 8.16 -19.46 -4.14
CA GLU A 84 9.07 -18.69 -5.00
C GLU A 84 8.57 -17.25 -5.21
N ARG A 85 7.26 -17.09 -5.52
CA ARG A 85 6.70 -15.74 -5.66
C ARG A 85 6.67 -14.95 -4.36
N ARG A 86 6.44 -15.60 -3.22
CA ARG A 86 6.53 -14.91 -1.92
C ARG A 86 7.94 -14.38 -1.68
N LYS A 87 8.99 -15.17 -1.97
CA LYS A 87 10.39 -14.74 -1.84
C LYS A 87 10.71 -13.53 -2.72
N ASP A 88 10.23 -13.51 -3.97
CA ASP A 88 10.38 -12.34 -4.84
C ASP A 88 9.69 -11.09 -4.28
N MET A 89 8.49 -11.24 -3.72
CA MET A 89 7.76 -10.12 -3.14
C MET A 89 8.43 -9.58 -1.88
N VAL A 90 9.07 -10.44 -1.07
CA VAL A 90 9.91 -10.00 0.05
C VAL A 90 11.11 -9.18 -0.45
N LYS A 91 11.77 -9.59 -1.54
CA LYS A 91 12.88 -8.80 -2.13
C LYS A 91 12.41 -7.40 -2.55
N ILE A 92 11.26 -7.30 -3.21
CA ILE A 92 10.68 -6.02 -3.61
C ILE A 92 10.36 -5.16 -2.37
N ALA A 93 9.78 -5.75 -1.33
CA ALA A 93 9.46 -5.03 -0.08
C ALA A 93 10.73 -4.48 0.59
N LYS A 94 11.80 -5.28 0.65
CA LYS A 94 13.11 -4.85 1.19
C LYS A 94 13.74 -3.74 0.36
N SER A 95 13.71 -3.86 -0.97
CA SER A 95 14.20 -2.81 -1.87
C SER A 95 13.49 -1.47 -1.60
N GLN A 96 12.16 -1.48 -1.47
CA GLN A 96 11.40 -0.26 -1.17
C GLN A 96 11.69 0.31 0.23
N GLY A 97 11.97 -0.56 1.21
CA GLY A 97 12.46 -0.14 2.52
C GLY A 97 13.79 0.59 2.44
N GLU A 98 14.75 0.06 1.68
CA GLU A 98 16.05 0.69 1.49
C GLU A 98 15.96 2.01 0.72
N ASP A 99 15.16 2.08 -0.35
CA ASP A 99 14.88 3.33 -1.08
C ASP A 99 14.31 4.41 -0.14
N SER A 100 13.40 4.02 0.75
CA SER A 100 12.81 4.91 1.75
C SER A 100 13.87 5.42 2.74
N LYS A 101 14.74 4.54 3.25
CA LYS A 101 15.85 4.95 4.13
C LYS A 101 16.85 5.88 3.44
N VAL A 102 17.16 5.64 2.16
CA VAL A 102 18.01 6.54 1.36
C VAL A 102 17.38 7.93 1.27
N SER A 103 16.08 8.01 0.99
CA SER A 103 15.35 9.28 0.97
C SER A 103 15.41 10.02 2.31
N ILE A 104 15.20 9.32 3.44
CA ILE A 104 15.31 9.91 4.78
C ILE A 104 16.73 10.45 5.03
N ARG A 105 17.78 9.68 4.67
CA ARG A 105 19.17 10.11 4.83
C ARG A 105 19.51 11.34 3.99
N ASN A 106 18.96 11.44 2.78
CA ASN A 106 19.10 12.62 1.93
C ASN A 106 18.40 13.83 2.54
N ALA A 107 17.16 13.68 3.01
CA ALA A 107 16.43 14.75 3.69
C ALA A 107 17.18 15.27 4.94
N ARG A 108 17.81 14.36 5.71
CA ARG A 108 18.70 14.75 6.82
C ARG A 108 19.87 15.59 6.34
N ARG A 109 20.55 15.16 5.27
CA ARG A 109 21.71 15.87 4.71
C ARG A 109 21.32 17.29 4.29
N ASP A 110 20.19 17.43 3.60
CA ASP A 110 19.68 18.72 3.13
C ASP A 110 19.33 19.63 4.31
N ALA A 111 18.70 19.09 5.35
CA ALA A 111 18.37 19.84 6.56
C ALA A 111 19.62 20.31 7.32
N ILE A 112 20.66 19.47 7.44
CA ILE A 112 21.95 19.85 8.04
C ILE A 112 22.63 20.94 7.21
N GLU A 113 22.59 20.85 5.87
CA GLU A 113 23.15 21.89 5.01
C GLU A 113 22.43 23.23 5.20
N GLN A 114 21.10 23.22 5.38
CA GLN A 114 20.33 24.42 5.70
C GLN A 114 20.72 25.02 7.05
N ILE A 115 20.90 24.20 8.10
CA ILE A 115 21.38 24.67 9.40
C ILE A 115 22.75 25.35 9.27
N LYS A 116 23.67 24.75 8.51
CA LYS A 116 25.00 25.34 8.27
C LYS A 116 24.95 26.66 7.51
N LYS A 117 23.98 26.85 6.61
CA LYS A 117 23.74 28.14 5.95
C LYS A 117 23.24 29.17 6.97
N LEU A 118 22.25 28.80 7.78
CA LEU A 118 21.71 29.68 8.83
C LEU A 118 22.77 30.06 9.89
N GLN A 119 23.69 29.16 10.24
CA GLN A 119 24.84 29.46 11.10
C GLN A 119 25.73 30.57 10.50
N LYS A 120 25.98 30.55 9.19
CA LYS A 120 26.72 31.63 8.52
C LYS A 120 25.96 32.94 8.50
N ASP A 121 24.63 32.88 8.45
CA ASP A 121 23.74 34.04 8.45
C ASP A 121 23.49 34.61 9.86
N GLY A 122 24.11 34.03 10.91
CA GLY A 122 24.08 34.56 12.28
C GLY A 122 23.28 33.74 13.29
N LEU A 123 22.88 32.51 12.97
CA LEU A 123 22.26 31.59 13.94
C LEU A 123 23.26 31.21 15.04
N SER A 124 22.81 31.24 16.30
CA SER A 124 23.61 30.82 17.46
C SER A 124 24.05 29.36 17.35
N GLU A 125 25.29 29.07 17.76
CA GLU A 125 25.89 27.73 17.71
C GLU A 125 25.14 26.73 18.59
N ASP A 126 24.64 27.16 19.76
CA ASP A 126 23.82 26.34 20.65
C ASP A 126 22.51 25.90 19.98
N VAL A 127 21.80 26.85 19.36
CA VAL A 127 20.52 26.58 18.68
C VAL A 127 20.70 25.65 17.49
N ALA A 128 21.79 25.83 16.73
CA ALA A 128 22.12 24.97 15.62
C ALA A 128 22.41 23.53 16.06
N LYS A 129 23.14 23.36 17.17
CA LYS A 129 23.45 22.04 17.73
C LYS A 129 22.19 21.32 18.24
N ASP A 130 21.28 22.05 18.88
CA ASP A 130 19.97 21.50 19.30
C ASP A 130 19.10 21.09 18.10
N ALA A 131 19.11 21.88 17.02
CA ALA A 131 18.42 21.54 15.79
C ALA A 131 19.01 20.29 15.10
N GLU A 132 20.35 20.17 15.04
CA GLU A 132 21.02 18.98 14.52
C GLU A 132 20.66 17.72 15.33
N ASN A 133 20.67 17.82 16.66
CA ASN A 133 20.26 16.71 17.55
C ASN A 133 18.80 16.30 17.30
N SER A 134 17.91 17.28 17.16
CA SER A 134 16.48 17.05 16.90
C SER A 134 16.26 16.35 15.55
N ILE A 135 16.95 16.79 14.50
CA ILE A 135 16.91 16.15 13.17
C ILE A 135 17.45 14.73 13.25
N GLN A 136 18.53 14.48 13.99
CA GLN A 136 19.10 13.16 14.14
C GLN A 136 18.13 12.20 14.84
N ASN A 137 17.48 12.66 15.91
CA ASN A 137 16.44 11.88 16.61
C ASN A 137 15.27 11.55 15.68
N LEU A 138 14.74 12.55 14.96
CA LEU A 138 13.68 12.32 13.96
C LEU A 138 14.10 11.32 12.89
N THR A 139 15.33 11.44 12.37
CA THR A 139 15.88 10.52 11.37
C THR A 139 15.90 9.09 11.91
N ASN A 140 16.38 8.89 13.14
CA ASN A 140 16.43 7.58 13.78
C ASN A 140 15.03 6.98 13.95
N ASP A 141 14.07 7.79 14.40
CA ASP A 141 12.68 7.35 14.60
C ASP A 141 12.03 6.89 13.29
N PHE A 142 12.22 7.65 12.20
CA PHE A 142 11.66 7.28 10.90
C PHE A 142 12.35 6.07 10.27
N ILE A 143 13.67 5.90 10.47
CA ILE A 143 14.38 4.68 10.06
C ILE A 143 13.80 3.46 10.80
N ASN A 144 13.62 3.55 12.11
CA ASN A 144 13.04 2.48 12.92
C ASN A 144 11.61 2.13 12.47
N LYS A 145 10.77 3.13 12.16
CA LYS A 145 9.43 2.91 11.61
C LYS A 145 9.47 2.19 10.26
N VAL A 146 10.40 2.55 9.38
CA VAL A 146 10.57 1.88 8.09
C VAL A 146 10.92 0.40 8.32
N ASP A 147 11.87 0.11 9.21
CA ASP A 147 12.25 -1.26 9.55
C ASP A 147 11.09 -2.07 10.13
N GLU A 148 10.29 -1.48 11.02
CA GLU A 148 9.10 -2.13 11.57
C GLU A 148 8.07 -2.45 10.47
N HIS A 149 7.81 -1.51 9.56
CA HIS A 149 6.88 -1.72 8.46
C HIS A 149 7.35 -2.80 7.49
N VAL A 150 8.65 -2.82 7.16
CA VAL A 150 9.23 -3.86 6.29
C VAL A 150 9.15 -5.22 6.96
N ALA A 151 9.52 -5.34 8.24
CA ALA A 151 9.46 -6.59 9.00
C ALA A 151 8.01 -7.11 9.13
N LYS A 152 7.06 -6.22 9.43
CA LYS A 152 5.64 -6.56 9.47
C LYS A 152 5.16 -7.07 8.10
N LYS A 153 5.57 -6.42 7.01
CA LYS A 153 5.17 -6.82 5.66
C LYS A 153 5.82 -8.14 5.23
N GLU A 154 7.09 -8.37 5.56
CA GLU A 154 7.77 -9.64 5.31
C GLU A 154 7.07 -10.80 6.03
N LYS A 155 6.73 -10.61 7.31
CA LYS A 155 5.94 -11.60 8.06
C LYS A 155 4.59 -11.84 7.40
N GLU A 156 3.88 -10.80 6.98
CA GLU A 156 2.59 -10.92 6.29
C GLU A 156 2.69 -11.69 4.97
N ILE A 157 3.76 -11.49 4.19
CA ILE A 157 4.00 -12.22 2.93
C ILE A 157 4.29 -13.71 3.20
N MET A 158 5.04 -14.01 4.25
CA MET A 158 5.47 -15.38 4.54
C MET A 158 4.43 -16.21 5.31
N THR A 159 3.59 -15.57 6.13
CA THR A 159 2.59 -16.27 6.95
C THR A 159 1.33 -16.58 6.14
N VAL A 160 0.93 -17.86 6.07
CA VAL A 160 -0.39 -18.30 5.54
C VAL A 160 -1.47 -17.94 6.55
#